data_AF-A0A6C0KAP1-F1
#
_entry.id   AF-A0A6C0KAP1-F1
#
_cell.length_a   1.000
_cell.length_b   1.000
_cell.length_c   1.000
_cell.angle_alpha   90.00
_cell.angle_beta   90.00
_cell.angle_gamma   90.00
#
_symmetry.space_group_name_H-M   'P 1'
#
loop_
_entity.id
_entity.type
_entity.pdbx_description
1 polymer ?
#
loop_
_entity_poly.entity_id
_entity_poly.type
_entity_poly.pdbx_seq_one_letter_code
_entity_poly.pdbx_strand_id
1 'polypeptide(L)'
;MEIEENGSCILLNTFDGILEYKRKTSNKIARLEIALKEEKEKMGKFNKYMCYKCDHNWIDDNIDCLDGYKLSVPIRYCEYCEMNYNTFLSITKS
;
A
#
# COMPACT_ATOMS: atom_id res chain seq x y z
N MET A 1 -5.93 17.75 34.82
CA MET A 1 -5.61 17.61 33.39
C MET A 1 -6.84 18.03 32.61
N GLU A 2 -6.71 18.97 31.70
CA GLU A 2 -7.81 19.38 30.81
C GLU A 2 -7.64 18.68 29.47
N ILE A 3 -8.72 18.08 28.96
CA ILE A 3 -8.76 17.41 27.67
C ILE A 3 -9.92 17.95 26.86
N GLU A 4 -9.75 18.04 25.55
CA GLU A 4 -10.80 18.43 24.62
C GLU A 4 -11.29 17.19 23.88
N GLU A 5 -12.57 16.86 24.02
CA GLU A 5 -13.21 15.72 23.36
C GLU A 5 -14.53 16.17 22.72
N ASN A 6 -14.69 15.94 21.41
CA ASN A 6 -15.85 16.36 20.62
C ASN A 6 -16.22 17.85 20.76
N GLY A 7 -15.22 18.73 20.84
CA GLY A 7 -15.42 20.18 21.00
C GLY A 7 -15.89 20.60 22.40
N SER A 8 -15.84 19.69 23.38
CA SER A 8 -16.11 19.97 24.78
C SER A 8 -14.85 19.82 25.61
N CYS A 9 -14.61 20.75 26.53
CA CYS A 9 -13.48 20.67 27.47
C CYS A 9 -13.90 19.90 28.72
N ILE A 10 -13.19 18.82 29.03
CA ILE A 10 -13.43 17.96 30.20
C ILE A 10 -12.24 18.09 31.13
N LEU A 11 -12.51 18.44 32.39
CA LEU A 11 -11.52 18.51 33.44
C LEU A 11 -11.39 17.14 34.13
N LEU A 12 -10.26 16.47 33.93
CA LEU A 12 -9.86 15.27 34.66
C LEU A 12 -9.07 15.69 35.90
N ASN A 13 -9.74 15.70 37.06
CA ASN A 13 -9.17 16.10 38.34
C ASN A 13 -8.96 14.91 39.31
N THR A 14 -9.47 13.72 38.99
CA THR A 14 -9.27 12.50 39.79
C THR A 14 -8.26 11.56 39.13
N PHE A 15 -7.49 10.86 39.97
CA PHE A 15 -6.54 9.85 39.51
C PHE A 15 -7.22 8.72 38.74
N ASP A 16 -8.37 8.23 39.24
CA ASP A 16 -9.16 7.19 38.57
C ASP A 16 -9.69 7.65 37.21
N GLY A 17 -10.14 8.91 37.11
CA GLY A 17 -10.60 9.48 35.83
C GLY A 17 -9.47 9.58 34.80
N ILE A 18 -8.26 9.92 35.23
CA ILE A 18 -7.07 9.94 34.37
C ILE A 18 -6.72 8.52 33.88
N LEU A 19 -6.76 7.52 34.78
CA LEU A 19 -6.49 6.12 34.42
C LEU A 19 -7.53 5.56 33.45
N GLU A 20 -8.81 5.85 33.68
CA GLU A 20 -9.89 5.41 32.80
C GLU A 20 -9.76 6.04 31.40
N TYR A 21 -9.49 7.35 31.35
CA TYR A 21 -9.27 8.05 30.09
C TYR A 21 -8.08 7.47 29.31
N LYS A 22 -6.97 7.19 30.00
CA LYS A 22 -5.79 6.55 29.39
C LYS A 22 -6.16 5.17 28.81
N ARG A 23 -6.89 4.34 29.57
CA ARG A 23 -7.33 3.01 29.12
C ARG A 23 -8.25 3.10 27.89
N LYS A 24 -9.23 4.01 27.92
CA LYS A 24 -10.15 4.26 26.78
C LYS A 24 -9.37 4.70 25.54
N THR A 25 -8.43 5.61 25.70
CA THR A 25 -7.59 6.13 24.61
C THR A 25 -6.73 5.03 24.01
N SER A 26 -6.06 4.22 24.83
CA SER A 26 -5.26 3.08 24.36
C SER A 26 -6.09 2.06 23.57
N ASN A 27 -7.31 1.75 24.04
CA ASN A 27 -8.21 0.85 23.32
C ASN A 27 -8.67 1.44 21.98
N LYS A 28 -8.91 2.76 21.92
CA LYS A 28 -9.27 3.45 20.68
C LYS A 28 -8.13 3.41 19.66
N ILE A 29 -6.89 3.65 20.10
CA ILE A 29 -5.69 3.56 19.26
C ILE A 29 -5.55 2.14 18.68
N ALA A 30 -5.64 1.10 19.52
CA ALA A 30 -5.52 -0.28 19.06
C ALA A 30 -6.59 -0.64 18.00
N ARG A 31 -7.83 -0.16 18.16
CA ARG A 31 -8.90 -0.35 17.17
C ARG A 31 -8.59 0.36 15.85
N LEU A 32 -8.10 1.59 15.92
CA LEU A 32 -7.73 2.38 14.73
C LEU A 32 -6.56 1.74 13.98
N GLU A 33 -5.57 1.18 14.69
CA GLU A 33 -4.45 0.45 14.08
C GLU A 33 -4.93 -0.80 13.32
N ILE A 34 -5.87 -1.56 13.88
CA ILE A 34 -6.48 -2.71 13.20
C ILE A 34 -7.21 -2.25 11.94
N ALA A 35 -8.07 -1.24 12.04
CA ALA A 35 -8.81 -0.71 10.88
C ALA A 35 -7.86 -0.21 9.77
N LEU A 36 -6.78 0.47 10.16
CA LEU A 36 -5.76 0.94 9.21
C LEU A 36 -5.03 -0.23 8.54
N LYS A 37 -4.75 -1.31 9.28
CA LYS A 37 -4.16 -2.53 8.72
C LYS A 37 -5.11 -3.18 7.70
N GLU A 38 -6.39 -3.32 8.03
CA GLU A 38 -7.41 -3.89 7.14
C GLU A 38 -7.57 -3.06 5.85
N GLU A 39 -7.61 -1.74 5.97
CA GLU A 39 -7.69 -0.86 4.79
C GLU A 39 -6.41 -0.90 3.93
N LYS A 40 -5.24 -0.99 4.56
CA LYS A 40 -3.97 -1.21 3.83
C LYS A 40 -3.97 -2.53 3.07
N GLU A 41 -4.48 -3.61 3.67
CA GLU A 41 -4.59 -4.91 3.00
C GLU A 41 -5.59 -4.88 1.84
N LYS A 42 -6.72 -4.17 1.99
CA LYS A 42 -7.69 -3.94 0.91
C LYS A 42 -7.08 -3.14 -0.23
N MET A 43 -6.37 -2.04 0.07
CA MET A 43 -5.68 -1.24 -0.95
C MET A 43 -4.56 -2.03 -1.64
N GLY A 44 -3.79 -2.85 -0.91
CA GLY A 44 -2.78 -3.72 -1.49
C GLY A 44 -3.37 -4.73 -2.47
N LYS A 45 -4.55 -5.30 -2.15
CA LYS A 45 -5.30 -6.13 -3.10
C LYS A 45 -5.78 -5.31 -4.29
N PHE A 46 -6.35 -4.12 -4.09
CA PHE A 46 -6.83 -3.27 -5.17
C PHE A 46 -5.72 -2.86 -6.14
N ASN A 47 -4.55 -2.45 -5.63
CA ASN A 47 -3.38 -2.14 -6.45
C ASN A 47 -2.91 -3.35 -7.25
N LYS A 48 -2.91 -4.54 -6.64
CA LYS A 48 -2.60 -5.79 -7.36
C LYS A 48 -3.60 -6.06 -8.49
N TYR A 49 -4.88 -5.71 -8.36
CA TYR A 49 -5.87 -5.88 -9.42
C TYR A 49 -5.82 -4.77 -10.49
N MET A 50 -5.54 -3.52 -10.09
CA MET A 50 -5.37 -2.40 -11.03
C MET A 50 -4.10 -2.52 -11.87
N CYS A 51 -3.06 -3.21 -11.37
CA CYS A 51 -1.85 -3.49 -12.16
C CYS A 51 -2.10 -4.17 -13.50
N TYR A 52 -3.27 -4.79 -13.70
CA TYR A 52 -3.57 -5.61 -14.87
C TYR A 52 -4.70 -5.07 -15.74
N LYS A 53 -5.28 -3.90 -15.42
CA LYS A 53 -6.44 -3.34 -16.13
C LYS A 53 -6.43 -1.82 -16.15
N CYS A 54 -5.35 -1.20 -16.63
CA CYS A 54 -5.52 0.14 -17.16
C CYS A 54 -6.16 0.05 -18.55
N ASP A 55 -7.15 0.90 -18.84
CA ASP A 55 -7.77 1.03 -20.17
C ASP A 55 -6.87 1.79 -21.17
N HIS A 56 -5.61 2.06 -20.79
CA HIS A 56 -4.62 2.66 -21.67
C HIS A 56 -4.05 1.64 -22.66
N ASN A 57 -3.52 2.15 -23.77
CA ASN A 57 -2.79 1.32 -24.72
C ASN A 57 -1.51 0.79 -24.06
N TRP A 58 -1.37 -0.54 -24.09
CA TRP A 58 -0.15 -1.22 -23.68
C TRP A 58 0.81 -1.34 -24.87
N ILE A 59 2.08 -1.08 -24.64
CA ILE A 59 3.15 -1.19 -25.62
C ILE A 59 3.90 -2.50 -25.36
N ASP A 60 4.03 -3.34 -26.39
CA ASP A 60 4.90 -4.50 -26.40
C ASP A 60 6.25 -4.09 -26.98
N ASP A 61 7.32 -4.27 -26.24
CA ASP A 61 8.69 -3.86 -26.60
C ASP A 61 9.69 -4.95 -26.22
N ASN A 62 10.93 -4.82 -26.67
CA ASN A 62 12.00 -5.75 -26.35
C ASN A 62 13.19 -4.98 -25.80
N ILE A 63 13.63 -5.33 -24.59
CA ILE A 63 14.92 -4.83 -24.09
C ILE A 63 16.02 -5.65 -24.77
N ASP A 64 16.72 -5.03 -25.71
CA ASP A 64 17.95 -5.56 -26.25
C ASP A 64 19.04 -5.48 -25.17
N CYS A 65 19.30 -6.61 -24.49
CA CYS A 65 20.39 -6.69 -23.54
C CYS A 65 21.72 -6.56 -24.28
N LEU A 66 22.45 -5.47 -24.01
CA LEU A 66 23.92 -5.29 -24.00
C LEU A 66 24.77 -6.11 -25.00
N ASP A 67 25.72 -5.43 -25.64
CA ASP A 67 26.70 -6.00 -26.59
C ASP A 67 27.21 -7.40 -26.18
N GLY A 68 26.87 -8.40 -26.99
CA GLY A 68 27.30 -9.80 -26.83
C GLY A 68 26.21 -10.80 -26.39
N TYR A 69 25.00 -10.36 -26.02
CA TYR A 69 23.91 -11.26 -25.59
C TYR A 69 22.67 -11.17 -26.50
N LYS A 70 22.28 -12.29 -27.13
CA LYS A 70 21.06 -12.40 -27.98
C LYS A 70 19.78 -12.62 -27.18
N LEU A 71 19.57 -11.90 -26.08
CA LEU A 71 18.33 -12.04 -25.30
C LEU A 71 17.57 -10.72 -25.35
N SER A 72 16.71 -10.61 -26.37
CA SER A 72 15.60 -9.66 -26.38
C SER A 72 14.65 -10.09 -25.27
N VAL A 73 14.56 -9.32 -24.19
CA VAL A 73 13.58 -9.57 -23.13
C VAL A 73 12.28 -8.89 -23.55
N PRO A 74 11.23 -9.65 -23.94
CA PRO A 74 9.93 -9.07 -24.23
C PRO A 74 9.37 -8.45 -22.96
N ILE A 75 9.12 -7.15 -23.02
CA ILE A 75 8.48 -6.36 -21.98
C ILE A 75 7.16 -5.84 -22.52
N ARG A 76 6.18 -5.72 -21.63
CA ARG A 76 4.93 -5.04 -21.95
C ARG A 76 4.67 -3.97 -20.91
N TYR A 77 4.49 -2.73 -21.34
CA TYR A 77 4.34 -1.60 -20.42
C TYR A 77 3.23 -0.63 -20.81
N CYS A 78 2.83 0.21 -19.86
CA CYS A 78 1.90 1.31 -20.08
C CYS A 78 2.62 2.63 -19.77
N GLU A 79 2.85 3.47 -20.79
CA GLU A 79 3.54 4.76 -20.66
C GLU A 79 2.88 5.72 -19.66
N TYR A 80 1.55 5.66 -19.56
CA TYR A 80 0.77 6.56 -18.70
C TYR A 80 0.75 6.13 -17.23
N CYS A 81 0.94 4.83 -16.97
CA CYS A 81 0.88 4.28 -15.62
C CYS A 81 2.28 3.90 -15.09
N GLU A 82 3.33 4.06 -15.89
CA GLU A 82 4.71 3.63 -15.60
C GLU A 82 4.78 2.17 -15.12
N MET A 83 3.87 1.32 -15.63
CA MET A 83 3.73 -0.07 -15.20
C MET A 83 4.43 -1.01 -16.16
N ASN A 84 5.33 -1.86 -15.64
CA ASN A 84 6.06 -2.85 -16.42
C ASN A 84 5.58 -4.27 -16.08
N TYR A 85 5.12 -5.02 -17.08
CA TYR A 85 4.89 -6.45 -17.01
C TYR A 85 6.10 -7.19 -17.57
N ASN A 86 6.94 -7.73 -16.68
CA ASN A 86 8.01 -8.64 -17.06
C ASN A 86 7.43 -10.06 -17.13
N THR A 87 7.22 -10.56 -18.35
CA THR A 87 7.05 -12.00 -18.57
C THR A 87 8.32 -12.71 -18.13
N PHE A 88 8.27 -13.42 -17.00
CA PHE A 88 9.36 -14.29 -16.54
C PHE A 88 9.68 -15.31 -17.65
N LEU A 89 10.71 -15.06 -18.45
CA LEU A 89 11.35 -16.08 -19.27
C LEU A 89 12.41 -16.76 -18.40
N SER A 90 12.06 -17.95 -17.94
CA SER A 90 12.99 -18.96 -17.46
C SER A 90 14.15 -19.10 -18.44
N ILE A 91 15.31 -18.58 -18.05
CA ILE A 91 16.56 -18.72 -18.78
C ILE A 91 16.98 -20.20 -18.67
N THR A 92 16.65 -21.01 -19.67
CA THR A 92 17.34 -22.29 -19.90
C THR A 92 18.62 -22.00 -20.65
N LYS A 93 19.75 -22.20 -19.98
CA LYS A 93 21.10 -22.12 -20.54
C LYS A 93 21.28 -23.27 -21.54
N SER A 94 21.47 -22.95 -22.82
CA SER A 94 21.95 -23.89 -23.84
C SER A 94 23.47 -24.07 -23.73
#